data_AF-A0A954LND9-F1
#
_entry.id   AF-A0A954LND9-F1
#
_cell.length_a   1.000
_cell.length_b   1.000
_cell.length_c   1.000
_cell.angle_alpha   90.00
_cell.angle_beta   90.00
_cell.angle_gamma   90.00
#
_symmetry.space_group_name_H-M   'P 1'
#
loop_
_entity.id
_entity.type
_entity.pdbx_description
1 polymer ?
#
loop_
_entity_poly.entity_id
_entity_poly.type
_entity_poly.pdbx_seq_one_letter_code
_entity_poly.pdbx_strand_id
1 'polypeptide(L)' 'MTTLNVDIYHCQKCGRVASCECEQRAPECCGESMAQAITNIRYDESHHEMTPTKEVIAGRRQLHSSNRK' A
#
# COMPACT_ATOMS: atom_id res chain seq x y z
N MET A 1 14.38 -20.73 -2.73
CA MET A 1 14.02 -19.44 -3.33
C MET A 1 12.52 -19.46 -3.58
N THR A 2 11.75 -18.77 -2.74
CA THR A 2 10.32 -18.51 -2.96
C THR A 2 10.22 -17.20 -3.72
N THR A 3 9.86 -17.28 -5.00
CA THR A 3 9.54 -16.10 -5.80
C THR A 3 8.05 -15.82 -5.61
N LEU A 4 7.72 -14.77 -4.87
CA LEU A 4 6.33 -14.32 -4.75
C LEU A 4 6.01 -13.44 -5.96
N ASN A 5 4.97 -13.83 -6.71
CA ASN A 5 4.41 -12.99 -7.76
C ASN A 5 3.25 -12.22 -7.17
N VAL A 6 3.34 -10.89 -7.22
CA VAL A 6 2.29 -9.98 -6.74
C VAL A 6 1.89 -9.04 -7.87
N ASP A 7 0.60 -8.74 -7.91
CA ASP A 7 -0.02 -7.78 -8.80
C ASP A 7 -0.51 -6.58 -7.99
N ILE A 8 -0.40 -5.39 -8.59
CA ILE A 8 -0.85 -4.13 -8.00
C ILE A 8 -2.14 -3.70 -8.67
N TYR A 9 -3.14 -3.39 -7.86
CA TYR A 9 -4.44 -2.91 -8.29
C TYR A 9 -4.71 -1.50 -7.76
N HIS A 10 -5.46 -0.71 -8.51
CA HIS A 10 -5.93 0.61 -8.08
C HIS A 10 -7.44 0.75 -8.27
N CYS A 11 -8.10 1.37 -7.30
CA CYS A 11 -9.52 1.71 -7.39
C CYS A 11 -9.67 3.02 -8.15
N GLN A 12 -10.37 3.01 -9.29
CA GLN A 12 -10.58 4.20 -10.11
C GLN A 12 -11.47 5.25 -9.45
N LYS A 13 -12.28 4.88 -8.44
CA LYS A 13 -13.17 5.79 -7.72
C LYS A 13 -12.49 6.55 -6.58
N CYS A 14 -11.77 5.83 -5.71
CA CYS A 14 -11.19 6.41 -4.49
C CYS A 14 -9.66 6.52 -4.51
N GLY A 15 -9.00 6.02 -5.56
CA GLY A 15 -7.54 6.05 -5.69
C GLY A 15 -6.80 5.07 -4.78
N ARG A 16 -7.49 4.20 -4.03
CA ARG A 16 -6.87 3.19 -3.17
C ARG A 16 -6.03 2.23 -4.00
N VAL A 17 -4.82 1.92 -3.53
CA VAL A 17 -3.91 0.94 -4.12
C VAL A 17 -3.83 -0.29 -3.21
N ALA A 18 -3.84 -1.48 -3.81
CA ALA A 18 -3.69 -2.75 -3.10
C ALA A 18 -2.73 -3.68 -3.86
N SER A 19 -1.94 -4.45 -3.13
CA SER A 19 -1.14 -5.56 -3.67
C SER A 19 -1.79 -6.88 -3.30
N CYS A 20 -2.01 -7.74 -4.28
CA CYS A 20 -2.41 -9.13 -4.05
C CYS A 20 -1.33 -10.05 -4.59
N GLU A 21 -1.03 -11.13 -3.88
CA GLU A 21 -0.35 -12.29 -4.50
C GLU A 21 -1.17 -12.69 -5.73
N CYS A 22 -0.54 -13.20 -6.80
CA CYS A 22 -1.20 -13.50 -8.08
C CYS A 22 -2.43 -14.42 -7.89
N GLU A 23 -3.54 -13.79 -7.53
CA GLU A 23 -4.83 -14.39 -7.35
C GLU A 23 -5.54 -14.29 -8.69
N GLN A 24 -6.30 -15.34 -9.03
CA GLN A 24 -7.05 -15.38 -10.28
C GLN A 24 -8.19 -14.34 -10.33
N ARG A 25 -8.40 -13.58 -9.25
CA ARG A 25 -9.49 -12.60 -9.13
C ARG A 25 -8.96 -11.26 -8.62
N ALA A 26 -9.35 -10.20 -9.31
CA ALA A 26 -9.06 -8.83 -8.89
C ALA A 26 -9.80 -8.49 -7.59
N PRO A 27 -9.16 -7.77 -6.64
CA PRO A 27 -9.80 -7.31 -5.42
C PRO A 27 -10.91 -6.30 -5.71
N GLU A 28 -11.88 -6.18 -4.80
CA GLU A 28 -13.02 -5.27 -4.94
C GLU A 28 -12.85 -4.04 -4.03
N CYS A 29 -13.18 -2.86 -4.56
CA CYS A 29 -13.19 -1.60 -3.83
C CYS A 29 -14.28 -0.67 -4.37
N CYS A 30 -14.98 0.05 -3.48
CA CYS A 30 -16.12 0.91 -3.85
C CYS A 30 -17.24 0.15 -4.59
N GLY A 31 -17.40 -1.14 -4.29
CA GLY A 31 -18.42 -2.00 -4.90
C GLY A 31 -18.10 -2.48 -6.32
N GLU A 32 -16.87 -2.25 -6.81
CA GLU A 32 -16.41 -2.66 -8.14
C GLU A 32 -15.06 -3.35 -8.07
N SER A 33 -14.75 -4.18 -9.07
CA SER A 33 -13.41 -4.75 -9.23
C SER A 33 -12.38 -3.65 -9.47
N MET A 34 -11.27 -3.70 -8.73
CA MET A 34 -10.16 -2.77 -8.91
C MET A 34 -9.45 -3.02 -10.25
N ALA A 35 -8.92 -1.96 -10.85
CA ALA A 35 -8.20 -2.04 -12.12
C ALA A 35 -6.74 -2.45 -11.86
N GLN A 36 -6.25 -3.43 -12.62
CA GLN A 36 -4.85 -3.85 -12.55
C GLN A 36 -3.94 -2.72 -13.07
N ALA A 37 -2.93 -2.36 -12.30
CA ALA A 37 -1.98 -1.29 -12.61
C ALA A 37 -0.63 -1.86 -13.07
N ILE A 38 -0.09 -2.82 -12.30
CA ILE A 38 1.20 -3.44 -12.57
C ILE A 38 1.05 -4.94 -12.30
N THR A 39 1.63 -5.78 -13.15
CA THR A 39 1.59 -7.23 -13.02
C THR A 39 2.98 -7.86 -13.09
N ASN A 40 3.10 -9.10 -12.61
CA ASN A 40 4.32 -9.90 -12.63
C ASN A 40 5.47 -9.28 -11.82
N ILE A 41 5.16 -8.63 -10.70
CA ILE A 41 6.21 -8.18 -9.80
C ILE A 41 6.72 -9.40 -9.03
N ARG A 42 7.99 -9.74 -9.27
CA ARG A 42 8.67 -10.87 -8.64
C ARG A 42 9.52 -10.37 -7.49
N TYR A 43 9.19 -10.78 -6.28
CA TYR A 43 10.03 -10.56 -5.11
C TYR A 43 10.76 -11.85 -4.76
N ASP A 44 12.08 -11.73 -4.60
CA ASP A 44 12.91 -12.79 -4.03
C ASP A 44 13.05 -12.54 -2.52
N GLU A 45 12.51 -13.43 -1.71
CA GLU A 45 12.55 -13.35 -0.24
C GLU A 45 13.96 -13.48 0.35
N SER A 46 15.01 -13.72 -0.45
CA SER A 46 16.37 -14.00 0.04
C SER A 46 17.10 -12.81 0.70
N HIS A 47 16.47 -11.64 0.84
CA HIS A 47 17.10 -10.42 1.40
C HIS A 47 16.28 -9.72 2.50
N HIS A 48 15.62 -10.47 3.38
CA HIS A 48 15.04 -9.87 4.59
C HIS A 48 16.10 -9.61 5.68
N GLU A 49 17.06 -8.73 5.39
CA GLU A 49 17.71 -7.93 6.43
C GLU A 49 17.04 -6.55 6.44
N MET A 50 15.80 -6.49 6.93
CA MET A 50 15.22 -5.21 7.31
C MET A 50 15.89 -4.75 8.60
N THR A 51 16.93 -3.92 8.49
CA THR A 51 17.31 -3.05 9.60
C THR A 51 16.14 -2.10 9.86
N PRO A 52 15.54 -2.08 11.07
CA PRO A 52 14.47 -1.14 11.37
C PRO A 52 15.06 0.27 11.34
N THR A 53 14.57 1.12 10.44
CA THR A 53 14.83 2.55 10.46
C THR A 53 14.19 3.15 11.72
N LYS A 54 14.96 3.15 12.81
CA LYS A 54 14.81 4.16 13.85
C LYS A 54 15.29 5.50 13.25
N GLU A 55 14.68 6.61 13.67
CA GLU A 55 14.97 8.02 13.31
C GLU A 55 14.19 8.53 12.06
N VAL A 56 13.47 9.66 12.01
CA VAL A 56 13.13 10.85 12.84
C VAL A 56 11.76 11.31 12.25
N ILE A 57 10.75 11.84 12.95
CA ILE A 57 10.63 13.22 13.45
C ILE A 57 9.52 13.26 14.50
N ALA A 58 9.92 13.35 15.77
CA ALA A 58 9.16 14.08 16.77
C ALA A 58 9.36 15.57 16.50
N GLY A 59 8.34 16.28 16.04
CA GLY A 59 8.48 17.72 15.82
C GLY A 59 7.28 18.43 15.19
N ARG A 60 6.49 19.08 16.07
CA ARG A 60 5.74 20.34 15.84
C ARG A 60 4.49 20.26 14.94
N ARG A 61 3.30 20.75 15.32
CA ARG A 61 2.86 21.74 16.33
C ARG A 61 1.43 21.43 16.79
N GLN A 62 1.23 21.40 18.10
CA GLN A 62 0.00 21.92 18.69
C GLN A 62 -0.11 23.41 18.31
N LEU A 63 -1.19 23.82 17.65
CA LEU A 63 -1.65 25.21 17.64
C LEU A 63 -3.18 25.21 17.58
N HIS A 64 -3.73 25.16 18.79
CA HIS A 64 -5.00 25.72 19.26
C HIS A 64 -6.23 25.63 18.36
N SER A 65 -7.15 24.77 18.81
CA SER A 65 -8.56 25.11 18.94
C SER A 65 -8.73 26.55 19.44
N SER A 66 -9.35 27.41 18.64
CA SER A 66 -10.07 28.57 19.18
C SER A 66 -11.37 28.74 18.41
N ASN A 67 -12.36 28.05 18.95
CA ASN A 67 -13.77 28.24 18.72
C ASN A 67 -14.17 29.57 19.41
N ARG A 68 -14.72 30.55 18.68
CA ARG A 68 -15.75 31.48 19.22
C ARG A 68 -16.26 32.48 18.17
N LYS A 69 -17.57 32.35 17.93
CA LYS A 69 -18.63 33.35 17.71
C LYS A 69 -18.45 34.41 16.62
#